data_AF-A0A935Z486-F1
#
_entry.id   AF-A0A935Z486-F1
#
_cell.length_a   1.000
_cell.length_b   1.000
_cell.length_c   1.000
_cell.angle_alpha   90.00
_cell.angle_beta   90.00
_cell.angle_gamma   90.00
#
_symmetry.space_group_name_H-M   'P 1'
#
loop_
_entity.id
_entity.type
_entity.pdbx_description
1 polymer ?
#
loop_
_entity_poly.entity_id
_entity_poly.type
_entity_poly.pdbx_seq_one_letter_code
_entity_poly.pdbx_strand_id
1 'polypeptide(L)'
;MKRALAGLVALVPLGCAHESLRTDTPRAACPSPFFADASREARLVTWLAADAEARAAVRDLPSVCFGPIDTLGVLVAGRPMLDTNASDAALAGRLAHLGVHFHDGLGDGCDRGLSGALASEERARVVETRVRALGSLAPLPRGDAARADYAARCGLSSGEPSSPSTTPRSPGRR
;
A
#
# COMPACT_ATOMS: atom_id res chain seq x y z
N MET A 1 2.92 -8.42 45.84
CA MET A 1 1.94 -7.57 45.13
C MET A 1 2.28 -7.58 43.64
N LYS A 2 1.53 -8.32 42.81
CA LYS A 2 1.77 -8.45 41.35
C LYS A 2 1.07 -7.27 40.64
N ARG A 3 1.83 -6.33 40.09
CA ARG A 3 1.28 -5.28 39.23
C ARG A 3 1.06 -5.88 37.83
N ALA A 4 -0.20 -6.01 37.45
CA ALA A 4 -0.58 -6.32 36.07
C ALA A 4 -0.31 -5.06 35.22
N LEU A 5 0.65 -5.15 34.32
CA LEU A 5 0.82 -4.16 33.25
C LEU A 5 -0.26 -4.44 32.21
N ALA A 6 -1.35 -3.68 32.27
CA ALA A 6 -2.32 -3.58 31.19
C ALA A 6 -1.62 -2.87 30.02
N GLY A 7 -1.09 -3.65 29.08
CA GLY A 7 -0.51 -3.15 27.85
C GLY A 7 -1.61 -2.52 27.00
N LEU A 8 -1.54 -1.20 26.82
CA LEU A 8 -2.32 -0.48 25.85
C LEU A 8 -1.86 -0.95 24.46
N VAL A 9 -2.64 -1.83 23.83
CA VAL A 9 -2.44 -2.17 22.41
C VAL A 9 -2.90 -0.95 21.61
N ALA A 10 -1.94 -0.11 21.22
CA ALA A 10 -2.21 0.93 20.24
C ALA A 10 -2.73 0.23 18.96
N LEU A 11 -3.98 0.51 18.60
CA LEU A 11 -4.50 0.18 17.28
C LEU A 11 -3.71 1.01 16.26
N VAL A 12 -2.61 0.46 15.76
CA VAL A 12 -1.92 1.01 14.60
C VAL A 12 -2.90 0.89 13.44
N PRO A 13 -3.28 2.00 12.77
CA PRO A 13 -4.12 1.91 11.59
C PRO A 13 -3.39 1.06 10.54
N LEU A 14 -3.94 -0.12 10.26
CA LEU A 14 -3.44 -1.07 9.26
C LEU A 14 -3.73 -0.60 7.82
N GLY A 15 -4.13 0.66 7.65
CA GLY A 15 -4.34 1.27 6.34
C GLY A 15 -3.00 1.50 5.65
N CYS A 16 -2.87 1.02 4.43
CA CYS A 16 -1.79 1.42 3.53
C CYS A 16 -1.95 2.92 3.28
N ALA A 17 -1.24 3.76 4.04
CA ALA A 17 -1.25 5.20 3.83
C ALA A 17 -0.57 5.49 2.48
N HIS A 18 -1.35 5.97 1.52
CA HIS A 18 -0.83 6.49 0.27
C HIS A 18 -0.62 7.98 0.49
N GLU A 19 0.61 8.40 0.79
CA GLU A 19 0.92 9.81 0.90
C GLU A 19 1.26 10.35 -0.48
N SER A 20 0.37 11.21 -1.01
CA SER A 20 0.49 11.83 -2.33
C SER A 20 1.51 12.98 -2.29
N LEU A 21 2.77 12.66 -1.97
CA LEU A 21 3.88 13.61 -2.08
C LEU A 21 4.33 13.66 -3.55
N ARG A 22 3.63 14.46 -4.36
CA ARG A 22 4.20 14.94 -5.63
C ARG A 22 5.38 15.84 -5.28
N THR A 23 6.58 15.29 -5.35
CA THR A 23 7.81 16.06 -5.26
C THR A 23 8.56 15.95 -6.58
N ASP A 24 8.90 17.08 -7.18
CA ASP A 24 9.78 17.21 -8.36
C ASP A 24 11.24 16.82 -8.06
N THR A 25 11.48 16.09 -6.97
CA THR A 25 12.79 15.59 -6.57
C THR A 25 13.27 14.61 -7.63
N PRO A 26 14.53 14.71 -8.09
CA PRO A 26 15.11 13.74 -8.99
C PRO A 26 14.86 12.34 -8.45
N ARG A 27 14.23 11.50 -9.27
CA ARG A 27 13.91 10.07 -9.03
C ARG A 27 15.11 9.23 -8.56
N ALA A 28 16.30 9.77 -8.34
CA ALA A 28 17.51 9.00 -8.10
C ALA A 28 17.78 8.66 -6.62
N ALA A 29 17.41 9.50 -5.66
CA ALA A 29 17.79 9.29 -4.26
C ALA A 29 16.59 8.96 -3.34
N CYS A 30 16.83 8.18 -2.29
CA CYS A 30 15.87 7.99 -1.20
C CYS A 30 15.76 9.28 -0.38
N PRO A 31 14.55 9.75 -0.03
CA PRO A 31 14.39 10.92 0.83
C PRO A 31 14.82 10.58 2.26
N SER A 32 15.49 11.50 2.95
CA SER A 32 15.74 11.36 4.39
C SER A 32 14.42 11.24 5.16
N PRO A 33 14.29 10.34 6.16
CA PRO A 33 15.33 9.52 6.81
C PRO A 33 15.58 8.15 6.14
N PHE A 34 15.06 7.91 4.94
CA PHE A 34 15.25 6.66 4.21
C PHE A 34 16.56 6.65 3.41
N PHE A 35 17.05 5.46 3.12
CA PHE A 35 18.28 5.22 2.37
C PHE A 35 18.09 4.04 1.40
N ALA A 36 18.92 4.00 0.36
CA ALA A 36 18.97 2.86 -0.56
C ALA A 36 19.88 1.77 0.02
N ASP A 37 19.46 0.51 -0.07
CA ASP A 37 20.27 -0.66 0.30
C ASP A 37 20.12 -1.73 -0.79
N ALA A 38 20.95 -1.62 -1.83
CA ALA A 38 20.92 -2.52 -2.98
C ALA A 38 21.17 -3.99 -2.60
N SER A 39 21.96 -4.23 -1.54
CA SER A 39 22.24 -5.59 -1.07
C SER A 39 21.02 -6.22 -0.45
N ARG A 40 20.26 -5.46 0.35
CA ARG A 40 19.00 -5.93 0.93
C ARG A 40 17.92 -6.08 -0.11
N GLU A 41 17.80 -5.13 -1.04
CA GLU A 41 16.88 -5.23 -2.17
C GLU A 41 17.11 -6.51 -2.99
N ALA A 42 18.36 -6.85 -3.31
CA ALA A 42 18.68 -8.11 -4.00
C ALA A 42 18.26 -9.37 -3.23
N ARG A 43 18.32 -9.34 -1.89
CA ARG A 43 17.79 -10.43 -1.05
C ARG A 43 16.27 -10.49 -1.11
N LEU A 44 15.57 -9.36 -1.08
CA LEU A 44 14.11 -9.34 -1.25
C LEU A 44 13.69 -9.90 -2.60
N VAL A 45 14.40 -9.58 -3.68
CA VAL A 45 14.14 -10.15 -5.01
C VAL A 45 14.30 -11.67 -5.01
N THR A 46 15.30 -12.21 -4.30
CA THR A 46 15.47 -13.67 -4.14
C THR A 46 14.25 -14.31 -3.48
N TRP A 47 13.69 -13.70 -2.42
CA TRP A 47 12.47 -14.19 -1.77
C TRP A 47 11.27 -14.18 -2.73
N LEU A 48 11.11 -13.09 -3.49
CA LEU A 48 9.99 -12.89 -4.41
C LEU A 48 10.04 -13.83 -5.61
N ALA A 49 11.24 -14.27 -6.02
CA ALA A 49 11.40 -15.16 -7.17
C ALA A 49 10.73 -16.54 -7.00
N ALA A 50 10.43 -16.95 -5.76
CA ALA A 50 9.75 -18.19 -5.44
C ALA A 50 8.23 -18.17 -5.69
N ASP A 51 7.61 -16.99 -5.85
CA ASP A 51 6.19 -16.83 -6.19
C ASP A 51 6.05 -16.04 -7.50
N ALA A 52 5.46 -16.67 -8.52
CA ALA A 52 5.38 -16.08 -9.86
C ALA A 52 4.55 -14.79 -9.90
N GLU A 53 3.48 -14.72 -9.11
CA GLU A 53 2.61 -13.53 -9.03
C GLU A 53 3.34 -12.42 -8.28
N ALA A 54 4.00 -12.73 -7.16
CA ALA A 54 4.80 -11.76 -6.42
C ALA A 54 5.92 -11.16 -7.29
N ARG A 55 6.67 -12.01 -8.01
CA ARG A 55 7.70 -11.58 -8.96
C ARG A 55 7.13 -10.68 -10.07
N ALA A 56 5.97 -11.03 -10.62
CA ALA A 56 5.33 -10.22 -11.66
C ALA A 56 4.86 -8.86 -11.11
N ALA A 57 4.30 -8.84 -9.91
CA ALA A 57 3.77 -7.63 -9.27
C ALA A 57 4.86 -6.58 -8.96
N VAL A 58 6.09 -7.00 -8.70
CA VAL A 58 7.19 -6.09 -8.36
C VAL A 58 8.09 -5.70 -9.54
N ARG A 59 7.92 -6.33 -10.70
CA ARG A 59 8.85 -6.19 -11.85
C ARG A 59 9.04 -4.74 -12.29
N ASP A 60 7.95 -3.98 -12.27
CA ASP A 60 7.90 -2.62 -12.80
C ASP A 60 7.98 -1.56 -11.68
N LEU A 61 8.27 -1.97 -10.43
CA LEU A 61 8.44 -1.05 -9.31
C LEU A 61 9.80 -0.32 -9.40
N PRO A 62 9.86 0.94 -8.95
CA PRO A 62 11.12 1.62 -8.67
C PRO A 62 11.91 0.93 -7.56
N SER A 63 13.20 1.27 -7.44
CA SER A 63 14.07 0.80 -6.37
C SER A 63 13.52 1.11 -4.98
N VAL A 64 13.71 0.18 -4.04
CA VAL A 64 13.21 0.26 -2.67
C VAL A 64 14.06 1.21 -1.81
N CYS A 65 13.40 1.96 -0.93
CA CYS A 65 14.05 2.71 0.13
C CYS A 65 13.72 2.12 1.50
N PHE A 66 14.70 2.14 2.41
CA PHE A 66 14.61 1.58 3.76
C PHE A 66 14.77 2.68 4.80
N GLY A 67 13.95 2.67 5.83
CA GLY A 67 13.99 3.69 6.89
C GLY A 67 13.01 3.35 8.02
N PRO A 68 12.97 4.14 9.10
CA PRO A 68 12.02 3.92 10.17
C PRO A 68 10.60 4.30 9.71
N ILE A 69 9.64 3.38 9.87
CA ILE A 69 8.20 3.63 9.67
C ILE A 69 7.39 2.73 10.60
N ASP A 70 6.23 3.18 11.04
CA ASP A 70 5.38 2.47 12.02
C ASP A 70 4.61 1.27 11.42
N THR A 71 4.76 1.03 10.12
CA THR A 71 4.18 -0.10 9.39
C THR A 71 5.29 -0.92 8.73
N LEU A 72 4.96 -2.02 8.05
CA LEU A 72 5.99 -2.75 7.29
C LEU A 72 6.44 -2.00 6.02
N GLY A 73 5.63 -1.08 5.52
CA GLY A 73 5.96 -0.28 4.35
C GLY A 73 4.75 0.33 3.64
N VAL A 74 5.04 1.35 2.84
CA VAL A 74 4.07 2.17 2.10
C VAL A 74 4.57 2.50 0.69
N LEU A 75 3.70 2.95 -0.19
CA LEU A 75 4.07 3.55 -1.47
C LEU A 75 4.04 5.08 -1.36
N VAL A 76 5.16 5.73 -1.69
CA VAL A 76 5.25 7.19 -1.78
C VAL A 76 5.69 7.55 -3.20
N ALA A 77 4.84 8.28 -3.93
CA ALA A 77 5.06 8.60 -5.35
C ALA A 77 5.41 7.36 -6.21
N GLY A 78 4.78 6.22 -5.92
CA GLY A 78 5.01 4.94 -6.60
C GLY A 78 6.28 4.20 -6.19
N ARG A 79 7.08 4.74 -5.27
CA ARG A 79 8.26 4.07 -4.72
C ARG A 79 7.92 3.34 -3.41
N PRO A 80 8.35 2.07 -3.25
CA PRO A 80 8.26 1.37 -1.97
C PRO A 80 9.20 1.96 -0.91
N MET A 81 8.64 2.31 0.25
CA MET A 81 9.35 2.71 1.46
C MET A 81 9.10 1.65 2.52
N LEU A 82 10.14 0.93 2.96
CA LEU A 82 10.03 -0.23 3.84
C LEU A 82 10.69 0.01 5.20
N ASP A 83 10.15 -0.61 6.26
CA ASP A 83 10.75 -0.55 7.59
C ASP A 83 12.11 -1.25 7.63
N THR A 84 13.16 -0.50 7.94
CA THR A 84 14.51 -1.05 8.04
C THR A 84 14.66 -2.11 9.15
N ASN A 85 13.80 -2.11 10.16
CA ASN A 85 13.90 -3.03 11.30
C ASN A 85 13.21 -4.38 11.08
N ALA A 86 12.34 -4.49 10.07
CA ALA A 86 11.61 -5.72 9.78
C ALA A 86 12.50 -6.79 9.11
N SER A 87 12.16 -8.07 9.27
CA SER A 87 12.91 -9.16 8.62
C SER A 87 12.73 -9.15 7.10
N ASP A 88 13.72 -9.66 6.36
CA ASP A 88 13.66 -9.72 4.88
C ASP A 88 12.43 -10.50 4.38
N ALA A 89 12.00 -11.56 5.07
CA ALA A 89 10.77 -12.29 4.71
C ALA A 89 9.50 -11.45 4.91
N ALA A 90 9.44 -10.65 5.99
CA ALA A 90 8.31 -9.75 6.22
C ALA A 90 8.29 -8.62 5.18
N LEU A 91 9.46 -8.06 4.87
CA LEU A 91 9.63 -7.01 3.87
C LEU A 91 9.36 -7.50 2.44
N ALA A 92 9.76 -8.71 2.09
CA ALA A 92 9.44 -9.31 0.80
C ALA A 92 7.92 -9.47 0.63
N GLY A 93 7.23 -10.00 1.65
CA GLY A 93 5.77 -10.09 1.64
C GLY A 93 5.10 -8.71 1.48
N ARG A 94 5.58 -7.71 2.22
CA ARG A 94 5.08 -6.33 2.10
C ARG A 94 5.39 -5.72 0.73
N LEU A 95 6.56 -5.96 0.17
CA LEU A 95 6.93 -5.44 -1.16
C LEU A 95 6.02 -6.04 -2.24
N ALA A 96 5.70 -7.33 -2.16
CA ALA A 96 4.73 -7.97 -3.06
C ALA A 96 3.34 -7.34 -2.93
N HIS A 97 2.89 -7.08 -1.70
CA HIS A 97 1.63 -6.40 -1.42
C HIS A 97 1.58 -5.03 -2.11
N LEU A 98 2.62 -4.20 -1.91
CA LEU A 98 2.71 -2.88 -2.52
C LEU A 98 2.77 -2.97 -4.05
N GLY A 99 3.48 -3.95 -4.61
CA GLY A 99 3.53 -4.21 -6.05
C GLY A 99 2.15 -4.49 -6.66
N VAL A 100 1.29 -5.23 -5.96
CA VAL A 100 -0.09 -5.47 -6.39
C VAL A 100 -0.87 -4.14 -6.48
N HIS A 101 -0.80 -3.29 -5.46
CA HIS A 101 -1.47 -2.00 -5.48
C HIS A 101 -0.93 -1.06 -6.56
N PHE A 102 0.39 -1.05 -6.76
CA PHE A 102 1.02 -0.28 -7.83
C PHE A 102 0.52 -0.72 -9.20
N HIS A 103 0.51 -2.03 -9.47
CA HIS A 103 0.04 -2.57 -10.74
C HIS A 103 -1.46 -2.33 -10.98
N ASP A 104 -2.27 -2.40 -9.91
CA ASP A 104 -3.70 -2.11 -9.99
C ASP A 104 -4.01 -0.63 -10.21
N GLY A 105 -3.01 0.25 -10.15
CA GLY A 105 -3.18 1.68 -10.37
C GLY A 105 -4.13 2.30 -9.34
N LEU A 106 -4.08 1.85 -8.08
CA LEU A 106 -4.97 2.40 -7.05
C LEU A 106 -4.68 3.86 -6.69
N GLY A 107 -3.54 4.42 -7.12
CA GLY A 107 -3.14 5.80 -6.84
C GLY A 107 -3.10 6.04 -5.34
N ASP A 108 -3.97 6.94 -4.86
CA ASP A 108 -4.15 7.26 -3.44
C ASP A 108 -5.08 6.28 -2.69
N GLY A 109 -5.38 5.12 -3.31
CA GLY A 109 -6.14 4.02 -2.73
C GLY A 109 -7.59 3.92 -3.23
N CYS A 110 -8.10 4.86 -4.02
CA CYS A 110 -9.52 4.94 -4.38
C CYS A 110 -9.81 5.20 -5.86
N ASP A 111 -8.80 5.30 -6.73
CA ASP A 111 -8.98 5.67 -8.15
C ASP A 111 -9.91 4.70 -8.92
N ARG A 112 -10.05 3.46 -8.42
CA ARG A 112 -10.93 2.42 -8.98
C ARG A 112 -12.21 2.20 -8.18
N GLY A 113 -12.52 3.12 -7.27
CA GLY A 113 -13.63 3.02 -6.33
C GLY A 113 -13.42 1.95 -5.25
N LEU A 114 -14.30 1.96 -4.24
CA LEU A 114 -14.21 1.08 -3.07
C LEU A 114 -14.13 -0.41 -3.45
N SER A 115 -14.97 -0.87 -4.39
CA SER A 115 -14.97 -2.29 -4.77
C SER A 115 -13.66 -2.70 -5.43
N GLY A 116 -13.04 -1.83 -6.25
CA GLY A 116 -11.75 -2.09 -6.86
C GLY A 116 -10.62 -2.11 -5.82
N ALA A 117 -10.66 -1.17 -4.86
CA ALA A 117 -9.71 -1.11 -3.75
C ALA A 117 -9.74 -2.38 -2.88
N LEU A 118 -10.94 -2.84 -2.50
CA LEU A 118 -11.10 -4.07 -1.71
C LEU A 118 -10.64 -5.32 -2.46
N ALA A 119 -10.90 -5.41 -3.77
CA ALA A 119 -10.43 -6.53 -4.59
C ALA A 119 -8.90 -6.54 -4.72
N SER A 120 -8.27 -5.36 -4.84
CA SER A 120 -6.82 -5.22 -4.85
C SER A 120 -6.20 -5.61 -3.51
N GLU A 121 -6.76 -5.14 -2.39
CA GLU A 121 -6.31 -5.49 -1.03
C GLU A 121 -6.38 -7.00 -0.78
N GLU A 122 -7.49 -7.64 -1.13
CA GLU A 122 -7.62 -9.09 -0.96
C GLU A 122 -6.55 -9.85 -1.76
N ARG A 123 -6.32 -9.45 -3.02
CA ARG A 123 -5.26 -10.05 -3.84
C ARG A 123 -3.88 -9.80 -3.26
N ALA A 124 -3.58 -8.56 -2.84
CA ALA A 124 -2.31 -8.18 -2.23
C ALA A 124 -2.02 -9.00 -0.96
N ARG A 125 -3.04 -9.22 -0.11
CA ARG A 125 -2.96 -10.04 1.10
C ARG A 125 -2.68 -11.51 0.81
N VAL A 126 -3.32 -12.05 -0.22
CA VAL A 126 -3.11 -13.43 -0.65
C VAL A 126 -1.64 -13.61 -1.08
N VAL A 127 -1.11 -12.70 -1.91
CA VAL A 127 0.29 -12.75 -2.35
C VAL A 127 1.26 -12.57 -1.17
N GLU A 128 1.03 -11.56 -0.32
CA GLU A 128 1.85 -11.32 0.88
C GLU A 128 1.90 -12.54 1.80
N THR A 129 0.76 -13.21 2.00
CA THR A 129 0.67 -14.40 2.83
C THR A 129 1.51 -15.55 2.27
N ARG A 130 1.45 -15.80 0.95
CA ARG A 130 2.26 -16.85 0.32
C ARG A 130 3.74 -16.58 0.47
N VAL A 131 4.20 -15.34 0.23
CA VAL A 131 5.61 -14.96 0.38
C VAL A 131 6.07 -15.05 1.84
N ARG A 132 5.25 -14.61 2.79
CA ARG A 132 5.54 -14.73 4.24
C ARG A 132 5.67 -16.17 4.70
N ALA A 133 4.85 -17.08 4.15
CA ALA A 133 4.89 -18.50 4.48
C ALA A 133 6.21 -19.15 4.08
N LEU A 134 6.90 -18.66 3.04
CA LEU A 134 8.25 -19.13 2.68
C LEU A 134 9.27 -18.92 3.82
N GLY A 135 9.06 -17.87 4.64
CA GLY A 135 9.87 -17.56 5.81
C GLY A 135 9.28 -18.05 7.13
N SER A 136 8.30 -18.96 7.09
CA SER A 136 7.57 -19.45 8.27
C SER A 136 6.92 -18.33 9.10
N LEU A 137 6.59 -17.20 8.48
CA LEU A 137 5.92 -16.10 9.15
C LEU A 137 4.40 -16.30 9.10
N ALA A 138 3.73 -16.01 10.22
CA ALA A 138 2.28 -16.01 10.26
C ALA A 138 1.69 -14.99 9.26
N PRO A 139 0.50 -15.29 8.70
CA PRO A 139 -0.27 -14.30 7.96
C PRO A 139 -0.53 -13.07 8.80
N LEU A 140 -0.62 -11.91 8.17
CA LEU A 140 -1.09 -10.71 8.87
C LEU A 140 -2.59 -10.84 9.17
N PRO A 141 -3.08 -10.27 10.28
CA PRO A 141 -4.50 -10.25 10.59
C PRO A 141 -5.31 -9.73 9.40
N ARG A 142 -6.44 -10.39 9.11
CA ARG A 142 -7.41 -9.90 8.12
C ARG A 142 -8.01 -8.59 8.60
N GLY A 143 -8.18 -7.65 7.68
CA GLY A 143 -8.57 -6.29 8.01
C GLY A 143 -10.05 -6.03 7.77
N ASP A 144 -10.92 -6.32 8.75
CA ASP A 144 -12.19 -5.57 8.84
C ASP A 144 -11.89 -4.06 8.95
N ALA A 145 -10.77 -3.73 9.62
CA ALA A 145 -10.20 -2.40 9.67
C ALA A 145 -9.81 -1.85 8.28
N ALA A 146 -9.27 -2.68 7.37
CA ALA A 146 -8.94 -2.23 6.01
C ALA A 146 -10.20 -1.89 5.21
N ARG A 147 -11.27 -2.69 5.36
CA ARG A 147 -12.57 -2.37 4.75
C ARG A 147 -13.13 -1.05 5.27
N ALA A 148 -13.08 -0.83 6.58
CA ALA A 148 -13.52 0.43 7.18
C ALA A 148 -12.67 1.63 6.73
N ASP A 149 -11.34 1.46 6.65
CA ASP A 149 -10.41 2.49 6.15
C ASP A 149 -10.71 2.87 4.70
N TYR A 150 -10.80 1.89 3.80
CA TYR A 150 -11.15 2.15 2.40
C TYR A 150 -12.56 2.75 2.27
N ALA A 151 -13.54 2.33 3.07
CA ALA A 151 -14.86 2.93 3.05
C ALA A 151 -14.83 4.41 3.46
N ALA A 152 -14.06 4.76 4.50
CA ALA A 152 -13.89 6.14 4.94
C ALA A 152 -13.17 7.00 3.89
N ARG A 153 -12.10 6.48 3.29
CA ARG A 153 -11.29 7.22 2.30
C ARG A 153 -12.00 7.36 0.95
N CYS A 154 -12.60 6.28 0.47
CA CYS A 154 -13.25 6.26 -0.84
C CYS A 154 -14.64 6.92 -0.80
N GLY A 155 -15.31 6.93 0.37
CA GLY A 155 -16.57 7.64 0.56
C GLY A 155 -16.44 9.17 0.55
N LEU A 156 -15.26 9.70 0.90
CA LEU A 156 -14.96 11.14 0.82
C LEU A 156 -14.55 11.58 -0.60
N SER A 157 -14.06 10.66 -1.43
CA SER A 157 -13.61 10.95 -2.80
C SER A 157 -14.70 10.79 -3.87
N SER A 158 -15.81 10.12 -3.54
CA SER A 158 -17.06 10.21 -4.29
C SER A 158 -17.83 11.50 -3.97
N GLY A 159 -17.15 12.66 -4.07
CA GLY A 159 -17.88 13.85 -4.47
C GLY A 159 -18.62 13.48 -5.75
N GLU A 160 -19.95 13.45 -5.69
CA GLU A 160 -20.79 13.17 -6.85
C GLU A 160 -20.18 13.84 -8.08
N PRO A 161 -19.98 13.14 -9.20
CA PRO A 161 -19.77 13.85 -10.45
C PRO A 161 -20.97 14.79 -10.56
N SER A 162 -20.72 16.10 -10.43
CA SER A 162 -21.74 17.12 -10.60
C SER A 162 -22.42 16.80 -11.91
N SER A 163 -23.65 16.28 -11.82
CA SER A 163 -24.43 15.96 -13.01
C SER A 163 -24.38 17.21 -13.89
N PRO A 164 -23.99 17.13 -15.17
CA PRO A 164 -24.05 18.30 -16.03
C PRO A 164 -25.48 18.81 -15.92
N SER A 165 -25.62 20.02 -15.37
CA SER A 165 -26.92 20.64 -15.16
C SER A 165 -27.53 20.84 -16.54
N THR A 166 -28.37 19.90 -16.96
CA THR A 166 -29.17 19.98 -18.17
C THR A 166 -30.24 21.03 -17.92
N THR A 167 -29.84 22.29 -17.81
CA THR A 167 -30.77 23.41 -17.80
C THR A 167 -31.41 23.44 -19.19
N PRO A 168 -32.73 23.18 -19.31
CA PRO A 168 -33.38 23.26 -20.61
C PRO A 168 -33.31 24.71 -21.09
N ARG A 169 -32.69 24.93 -22.25
CA ARG A 169 -32.66 26.23 -22.91
C ARG A 169 -34.08 26.54 -23.38
N SER A 170 -34.78 27.43 -22.68
CA SER A 170 -36.12 27.89 -23.08
C SER A 170 -36.09 28.38 -24.54
N PRO A 171 -37.00 27.90 -25.41
CA PRO A 171 -37.11 28.45 -26.75
C PRO A 171 -37.68 29.87 -26.65
N GLY A 172 -36.90 30.86 -27.10
CA GLY A 172 -37.37 32.23 -27.26
C GLY A 172 -38.55 32.27 -28.23
N ARG A 173 -39.68 32.81 -27.77
CA ARG A 173 -40.82 33.14 -28.63
C ARG A 173 -40.43 34.29 -29.56
N ARG A 174 -40.72 34.13 -30.85
CA ARG A 174 -40.85 35.22 -31.82
C ARG A 174 -42.26 35.78 -31.78
#